data_AF-A0A923QAE0-F1
#
_entry.id   AF-A0A923QAE0-F1
#
_cell.length_a   1.000
_cell.length_b   1.000
_cell.length_c   1.000
_cell.angle_alpha   90.00
_cell.angle_beta   90.00
_cell.angle_gamma   90.00
#
_symmetry.space_group_name_H-M   'P 1'
#
loop_
_entity.id
_entity.type
_entity.pdbx_description
1 polymer ?
#
loop_
_entity_poly.entity_id
_entity_poly.type
_entity_poly.pdbx_seq_one_letter_code
_entity_poly.pdbx_strand_id
1 'polypeptide(L)'
;MTRLLWLALTLCVLAVAAAGLSAYGGRRWADATQALLGKLEAGRRDGRQSGQQNDVTPPTRYDARELEGLPAPVRRYFHAVLKDGQPIITAVTIDIAGTFNMSPTGEQWKPFTSWQRVITRRPGFLWDARISMLPGVRALVVDSYIVGKGLLHATVQGLFTVADVRGEGEIARGEFMRWFAEVAWYPTALLPSQGVRWEAVDAHSANATVVDGPISLTLLFRFNDAGLIGSFRAESRGGMVGDKMVMAPWEGIWSNYQTREGMQVPFTGEVAWMRPDGRKPYFIGTVTALAFDFSP
;
A
#
# COMPACT_ATOMS: atom_id res chain seq x y z
N MET A 1 13.58 -40.62 37.20
CA MET A 1 14.45 -39.51 36.74
C MET A 1 14.71 -39.53 35.23
N THR A 2 14.77 -40.69 34.57
CA THR A 2 15.07 -40.82 33.12
C THR A 2 13.98 -40.27 32.18
N ARG A 3 12.69 -40.47 32.45
CA ARG A 3 11.60 -40.00 31.56
C ARG A 3 11.49 -38.48 31.44
N LEU A 4 11.68 -37.75 32.55
CA LEU A 4 11.68 -36.29 32.57
C LEU A 4 12.88 -35.71 31.81
N LEU A 5 14.05 -36.35 31.93
CA LEU A 5 15.25 -35.93 31.22
C LEU A 5 15.14 -36.18 29.71
N TRP A 6 14.58 -37.32 29.28
CA TRP A 6 14.29 -37.58 27.87
C TRP A 6 13.25 -36.61 27.31
N LEU A 7 12.17 -36.31 28.06
CA LEU A 7 11.19 -35.32 27.65
C LEU A 7 11.82 -33.93 27.49
N ALA A 8 12.65 -33.50 28.45
CA ALA A 8 13.36 -32.23 28.37
C ALA A 8 14.32 -32.19 27.17
N LEU A 9 15.07 -33.26 26.92
CA LEU A 9 15.97 -33.36 25.77
C LEU A 9 15.19 -33.29 24.45
N THR A 10 14.08 -34.02 24.34
CA THR A 10 13.22 -33.98 23.14
C THR A 10 12.66 -32.58 22.92
N LEU A 11 12.16 -31.91 23.97
CA LEU A 11 11.68 -30.54 23.88
C LEU A 11 12.79 -29.56 23.46
N CYS A 12 14.00 -29.70 23.99
CA CYS A 12 15.15 -28.90 23.58
C CYS A 12 15.51 -29.12 22.11
N VAL A 13 15.55 -30.37 21.64
CA VAL A 13 15.83 -30.69 20.23
C VAL A 13 14.75 -30.11 19.31
N LEU A 14 13.48 -30.25 19.69
CA LEU A 14 12.36 -29.66 18.94
C LEU A 14 12.43 -28.13 18.92
N ALA A 15 12.80 -27.50 20.03
CA ALA A 15 12.97 -26.05 20.10
C ALA A 15 14.12 -25.56 19.20
N VAL A 16 15.27 -26.25 19.22
CA VAL A 16 16.41 -25.94 18.33
C VAL A 16 16.03 -26.14 16.86
N ALA A 17 15.35 -27.23 16.53
CA ALA A 17 14.88 -27.50 15.17
C ALA A 17 13.87 -26.41 14.71
N ALA A 18 12.93 -26.02 15.57
CA ALA A 18 11.96 -24.96 15.29
C ALA A 18 12.64 -23.60 15.09
N ALA A 19 13.65 -23.28 15.91
CA ALA A 19 14.45 -22.06 15.75
C ALA A 19 15.25 -22.07 14.44
N GLY A 20 15.88 -23.20 14.10
CA GLY A 20 16.61 -23.38 12.84
C GLY A 20 15.71 -23.24 11.62
N LEU A 21 14.53 -23.86 11.62
CA LEU A 21 13.52 -23.73 10.57
C LEU A 21 13.04 -22.28 10.43
N SER A 22 12.76 -21.61 11.55
CA SER A 22 12.32 -20.20 11.54
C SER A 22 13.40 -19.27 11.00
N ALA A 23 14.68 -19.50 11.33
CA ALA A 23 15.80 -18.74 10.80
C ALA A 23 15.99 -18.97 9.30
N TYR A 24 15.90 -20.22 8.85
CA TYR A 24 15.98 -20.57 7.43
C TYR A 24 14.83 -19.96 6.62
N GLY A 25 13.60 -20.07 7.11
CA GLY A 25 12.42 -19.46 6.50
C GLY A 25 12.51 -17.93 6.44
N GLY A 26 12.99 -17.32 7.52
CA GLY A 26 13.25 -15.87 7.57
C GLY A 26 14.29 -15.41 6.55
N ARG A 27 15.38 -16.17 6.35
CA ARG A 27 16.40 -15.86 5.33
C ARG A 27 15.84 -16.01 3.92
N ARG A 28 15.17 -17.13 3.62
CA ARG A 28 14.52 -17.37 2.33
C ARG A 28 13.54 -16.25 1.98
N TRP A 29 12.76 -15.81 2.96
CA TRP A 29 11.83 -14.69 2.83
C TRP A 29 12.56 -13.38 2.51
N ALA A 30 13.60 -13.05 3.28
CA ALA A 30 14.40 -11.84 3.06
C ALA A 30 15.01 -11.80 1.66
N ASP A 31 15.60 -12.92 1.21
CA ASP A 31 16.20 -13.01 -0.13
C ASP A 31 15.17 -12.79 -1.24
N ALA A 32 13.96 -13.37 -1.09
CA ALA A 32 12.86 -13.19 -2.04
C ALA A 32 12.35 -11.74 -2.07
N THR A 33 12.19 -11.11 -0.90
CA THR A 33 11.76 -9.71 -0.77
C THR A 33 12.81 -8.75 -1.35
N GLN A 34 14.11 -9.01 -1.12
CA GLN A 34 15.19 -8.22 -1.73
C GLN A 34 15.21 -8.33 -3.25
N ALA A 35 14.93 -9.50 -3.82
CA ALA A 35 14.81 -9.66 -5.27
C ALA A 35 13.63 -8.86 -5.85
N LEU A 36 12.50 -8.79 -5.13
CA LEU A 36 11.36 -7.93 -5.52
C LEU A 36 11.69 -6.45 -5.41
N LEU A 37 12.38 -6.04 -4.35
CA LEU A 37 12.84 -4.66 -4.18
C LEU A 37 13.78 -4.24 -5.32
N GLY A 38 14.70 -5.12 -5.71
CA GLY A 38 15.58 -4.88 -6.86
C GLY A 38 14.81 -4.65 -8.16
N LYS A 39 13.72 -5.41 -8.39
CA LYS A 39 12.85 -5.22 -9.56
C LYS A 39 12.07 -3.90 -9.49
N LEU A 40 11.55 -3.54 -8.32
CA LEU A 40 10.84 -2.28 -8.11
C LEU A 40 11.76 -1.07 -8.40
N GLU A 41 12.98 -1.07 -7.84
CA GLU A 41 13.94 0.01 -8.05
C GLU A 41 14.53 0.02 -9.48
N ALA A 42 14.67 -1.12 -10.13
CA ALA A 42 14.99 -1.17 -11.57
C ALA A 42 13.87 -0.52 -12.40
N GLY A 43 12.61 -0.85 -12.11
CA GLY A 43 11.45 -0.25 -12.78
C GLY A 43 11.36 1.28 -12.62
N ARG A 44 11.77 1.81 -11.46
CA ARG A 44 11.91 3.26 -11.22
C ARG A 44 12.93 3.92 -12.15
N ARG A 45 14.06 3.26 -12.43
CA ARG A 45 15.12 3.77 -13.31
C ARG A 45 14.69 3.72 -14.77
N ASP A 46 14.10 2.61 -15.19
CA ASP A 46 13.59 2.44 -16.55
C ASP A 46 12.46 3.42 -16.84
N GLY A 47 11.56 3.68 -15.87
CA GLY A 47 10.51 4.68 -15.98
C GLY A 47 11.03 6.12 -16.15
N ARG A 48 12.23 6.44 -15.68
CA ARG A 48 12.90 7.72 -15.98
C ARG A 48 13.42 7.79 -17.42
N GLN A 49 13.76 6.64 -18.02
CA GLN A 49 14.35 6.55 -19.37
C GLN A 49 13.29 6.34 -20.46
N SER A 50 12.20 5.64 -20.15
CA SER A 50 11.08 5.34 -21.06
C SER A 50 10.03 6.45 -21.12
N GLY A 51 10.41 7.70 -20.82
CA GLY A 51 9.60 8.87 -21.16
C GLY A 51 9.30 8.82 -22.66
N GLN A 52 8.11 8.34 -23.00
CA GLN A 52 7.74 7.90 -24.32
C GLN A 52 7.56 9.11 -25.23
N GLN A 53 8.60 9.42 -26.01
CA GLN A 53 8.60 10.03 -27.36
C GLN A 53 7.79 11.32 -27.62
N ASN A 54 7.25 11.96 -26.58
CA ASN A 54 6.82 13.36 -26.56
C ASN A 54 7.68 14.10 -25.53
N ASP A 55 8.38 15.11 -26.03
CA ASP A 55 9.57 15.80 -25.51
C ASP A 55 9.38 16.63 -24.22
N VAL A 56 8.59 16.16 -23.25
CA VAL A 56 8.36 16.88 -21.99
C VAL A 56 8.88 16.05 -20.83
N THR A 57 10.06 16.43 -20.34
CA THR A 57 10.56 15.93 -19.06
C THR A 57 9.54 16.27 -17.98
N PRO A 58 8.99 15.28 -17.24
CA PRO A 58 8.02 15.56 -16.22
C PRO A 58 8.62 16.49 -15.15
N PRO A 59 7.85 17.46 -14.61
CA PRO A 59 8.42 18.44 -13.71
C PRO A 59 9.00 17.78 -12.46
N THR A 60 10.08 18.35 -11.94
CA THR A 60 10.77 17.91 -10.71
C THR A 60 10.26 18.62 -9.47
N ARG A 61 9.51 19.72 -9.67
CA ARG A 61 8.87 20.51 -8.62
C ARG A 61 7.42 20.79 -8.99
N TYR A 62 6.59 20.86 -7.96
CA TYR A 62 5.21 21.33 -8.05
C TYR A 62 5.17 22.82 -8.41
N ASP A 63 4.27 23.18 -9.34
CA ASP A 63 3.95 24.56 -9.73
C ASP A 63 2.47 24.80 -9.45
N ALA A 64 2.16 25.78 -8.61
CA ALA A 64 0.78 26.06 -8.21
C ALA A 64 -0.19 26.36 -9.36
N ARG A 65 0.31 26.76 -10.54
CA ARG A 65 -0.52 26.99 -11.73
C ARG A 65 -1.18 25.72 -12.24
N GLU A 66 -0.68 24.53 -11.93
CA GLU A 66 -1.33 23.28 -12.33
C GLU A 66 -2.65 23.02 -11.57
N LEU A 67 -2.94 23.82 -10.53
CA LEU A 67 -4.24 23.81 -9.86
C LEU A 67 -5.31 24.59 -10.61
N GLU A 68 -4.93 25.41 -11.59
CA GLU A 68 -5.88 26.17 -12.41
C GLU A 68 -6.81 25.21 -13.16
N GLY A 69 -8.11 25.45 -13.09
CA GLY A 69 -9.13 24.59 -13.70
C GLY A 69 -9.46 23.31 -12.93
N LEU A 70 -8.71 22.93 -11.88
CA LEU A 70 -9.07 21.77 -11.06
C LEU A 70 -10.35 22.00 -10.25
N PRO A 71 -11.09 20.92 -9.90
CA PRO A 71 -12.26 21.00 -9.02
C PRO A 71 -11.95 21.72 -7.70
N ALA A 72 -12.90 22.52 -7.21
CA ALA A 72 -12.73 23.29 -5.97
C ALA A 72 -12.23 22.46 -4.75
N PRO A 73 -12.75 21.25 -4.44
CA PRO A 73 -12.22 20.45 -3.33
C PRO A 73 -10.77 20.00 -3.55
N VAL A 74 -10.39 19.70 -4.80
CA VAL A 74 -9.04 19.28 -5.18
C VAL A 74 -8.04 20.43 -5.02
N ARG A 75 -8.41 21.65 -5.43
CA ARG A 75 -7.57 22.84 -5.22
C ARG A 75 -7.33 23.11 -3.75
N ARG A 76 -8.39 23.06 -2.92
CA ARG A 76 -8.27 23.24 -1.46
C ARG A 76 -7.31 22.22 -0.86
N TYR A 77 -7.39 20.96 -1.30
CA TYR A 77 -6.46 19.92 -0.87
C TYR A 77 -5.01 20.24 -1.19
N PHE A 78 -4.69 20.56 -2.44
CA PHE A 78 -3.29 20.85 -2.80
C PHE A 78 -2.74 22.09 -2.12
N HIS A 79 -3.56 23.13 -1.91
CA HIS A 79 -3.17 24.28 -1.09
C HIS A 79 -2.91 23.94 0.39
N ALA A 80 -3.63 22.96 0.95
CA ALA A 80 -3.43 22.53 2.33
C ALA A 80 -2.19 21.63 2.49
N VAL A 81 -1.91 20.76 1.51
CA VAL A 81 -0.89 19.71 1.65
C VAL A 81 0.44 19.98 0.97
N LEU A 82 0.52 20.95 0.05
CA LEU A 82 1.76 21.30 -0.67
C LEU A 82 2.07 22.80 -0.57
N LYS A 83 3.34 23.13 -0.76
CA LYS A 83 3.83 24.51 -0.96
C LYS A 83 4.32 24.66 -2.39
N ASP A 84 4.13 25.82 -3.00
CA ASP A 84 4.66 26.09 -4.33
C ASP A 84 6.18 25.80 -4.39
N GLY A 85 6.63 25.12 -5.45
CA GLY A 85 8.01 24.65 -5.59
C GLY A 85 8.37 23.38 -4.79
N GLN A 86 7.41 22.74 -4.11
CA GLN A 86 7.64 21.47 -3.40
C GLN A 86 8.27 20.44 -4.35
N PRO A 87 9.39 19.80 -3.97
CA PRO A 87 9.98 18.74 -4.78
C PRO A 87 9.00 17.58 -4.98
N ILE A 88 8.93 17.05 -6.20
CA ILE A 88 8.09 15.89 -6.51
C ILE A 88 8.64 14.66 -5.80
N ILE A 89 7.78 13.94 -5.10
CA ILE A 89 8.12 12.67 -4.45
C ILE A 89 8.31 11.63 -5.55
N THR A 90 9.45 10.94 -5.53
CA THR A 90 9.78 9.86 -6.47
C THR A 90 9.72 8.48 -5.81
N ALA A 91 9.92 8.42 -4.49
CA ALA A 91 9.67 7.23 -3.69
C ALA A 91 9.33 7.56 -2.24
N VAL A 92 8.72 6.60 -1.55
CA VAL A 92 8.42 6.67 -0.12
C VAL A 92 8.82 5.37 0.55
N THR A 93 9.38 5.48 1.74
CA THR A 93 9.55 4.34 2.66
C THR A 93 8.64 4.56 3.87
N ILE A 94 7.79 3.57 4.19
CA ILE A 94 6.78 3.67 5.25
C ILE A 94 6.89 2.45 6.16
N ASP A 95 7.01 2.69 7.46
CA ASP A 95 6.79 1.66 8.48
C ASP A 95 5.39 1.84 9.08
N ILE A 96 4.66 0.74 9.21
CA ILE A 96 3.29 0.74 9.73
C ILE A 96 3.18 -0.33 10.81
N ALA A 97 2.53 0.01 11.91
CA ALA A 97 2.07 -0.95 12.92
C ALA A 97 0.56 -0.86 13.05
N GLY A 98 -0.11 -1.99 13.24
CA GLY A 98 -1.56 -1.99 13.25
C GLY A 98 -2.16 -3.36 13.51
N THR A 99 -3.41 -3.52 13.09
CA THR A 99 -4.14 -4.79 13.18
C THR A 99 -4.85 -5.13 11.88
N PHE A 100 -4.90 -6.44 11.58
CA PHE A 100 -5.70 -7.02 10.51
C PHE A 100 -6.80 -7.89 11.09
N ASN A 101 -8.02 -7.77 10.59
CA ASN A 101 -9.08 -8.71 10.90
C ASN A 101 -8.96 -9.92 9.97
N MET A 102 -8.61 -11.07 10.54
CA MET A 102 -8.44 -12.32 9.80
C MET A 102 -9.77 -13.07 9.59
N SER A 103 -10.87 -12.60 10.21
CA SER A 103 -12.15 -13.27 10.13
C SER A 103 -13.02 -12.70 8.99
N PRO A 104 -13.60 -13.55 8.14
CA PRO A 104 -14.57 -13.10 7.14
C PRO A 104 -15.92 -12.73 7.75
N THR A 105 -16.31 -13.25 8.92
CA THR A 105 -17.68 -13.13 9.47
C THR A 105 -17.76 -12.59 10.89
N GLY A 106 -16.62 -12.40 11.57
CA GLY A 106 -16.55 -11.89 12.93
C GLY A 106 -15.32 -11.03 13.17
N GLU A 107 -14.89 -10.94 14.42
CA GLU A 107 -13.73 -10.14 14.82
C GLU A 107 -12.59 -11.04 15.28
N GLN A 108 -11.54 -11.12 14.46
CA GLN A 108 -10.28 -11.76 14.80
C GLN A 108 -9.12 -10.84 14.43
N TRP A 109 -8.99 -9.75 15.18
CA TRP A 109 -7.93 -8.78 15.01
C TRP A 109 -6.58 -9.35 15.45
N LYS A 110 -5.60 -9.31 14.56
CA LYS A 110 -4.23 -9.76 14.79
C LYS A 110 -3.26 -8.60 14.56
N PRO A 111 -2.31 -8.35 15.47
CA PRO A 111 -1.37 -7.26 15.31
C PRO A 111 -0.36 -7.59 14.22
N PHE A 112 0.03 -6.56 13.47
CA PHE A 112 1.05 -6.64 12.45
C PHE A 112 2.05 -5.47 12.54
N THR A 113 3.23 -5.70 12.00
CA THR A 113 4.16 -4.64 11.60
C THR A 113 4.54 -4.83 10.14
N SER A 114 4.83 -3.75 9.44
CA SER A 114 5.23 -3.80 8.04
C SER A 114 6.21 -2.71 7.67
N TRP A 115 7.01 -3.00 6.65
CA TRP A 115 7.83 -2.05 5.92
C TRP A 115 7.32 -1.98 4.47
N GLN A 116 7.22 -0.79 3.92
CA GLN A 116 6.74 -0.56 2.56
C GLN A 116 7.68 0.36 1.80
N ARG A 117 7.99 0.00 0.55
CA ARG A 117 8.61 0.90 -0.42
C ARG A 117 7.62 1.20 -1.53
N VAL A 118 7.44 2.48 -1.84
CA VAL A 118 6.55 2.97 -2.90
C VAL A 118 7.36 3.75 -3.91
N ILE A 119 7.07 3.57 -5.20
CA ILE A 119 7.58 4.36 -6.31
C ILE A 119 6.40 5.08 -6.97
N THR A 120 6.55 6.38 -7.24
CA THR A 120 5.46 7.21 -7.76
C THR A 120 5.44 7.32 -9.29
N ARG A 121 6.60 7.18 -9.95
CA ARG A 121 6.72 7.23 -11.42
C ARG A 121 7.28 5.92 -11.97
N ARG A 122 6.53 5.40 -12.96
CA ARG A 122 6.16 3.98 -13.08
C ARG A 122 5.60 3.46 -11.73
N PRO A 123 4.31 3.73 -11.44
CA PRO A 123 3.68 3.38 -10.17
C PRO A 123 3.99 1.97 -9.71
N GLY A 124 4.33 1.82 -8.44
CA GLY A 124 4.62 0.52 -7.87
C GLY A 124 4.86 0.58 -6.37
N PHE A 125 4.70 -0.57 -5.72
CA PHE A 125 5.06 -0.71 -4.31
C PHE A 125 5.48 -2.14 -4.00
N LEU A 126 6.19 -2.28 -2.89
CA LEU A 126 6.49 -3.53 -2.21
C LEU A 126 6.19 -3.35 -0.73
N TRP A 127 5.27 -4.15 -0.21
CA TRP A 127 4.88 -4.18 1.19
C TRP A 127 5.30 -5.53 1.79
N ASP A 128 6.14 -5.50 2.82
CA ASP A 128 6.58 -6.68 3.60
C ASP A 128 6.04 -6.59 5.02
N ALA A 129 5.19 -7.54 5.40
CA ALA A 129 4.50 -7.54 6.68
C ALA A 129 4.65 -8.82 7.47
N ARG A 130 4.56 -8.66 8.80
CA ARG A 130 4.64 -9.72 9.80
C ARG A 130 3.39 -9.66 10.66
N ILE A 131 2.51 -10.65 10.51
CA ILE A 131 1.27 -10.76 11.29
C ILE A 131 1.46 -11.80 12.39
N SER A 132 1.13 -11.43 13.63
CA SER A 132 1.25 -12.33 14.78
C SER A 132 0.03 -13.24 14.88
N MET A 133 0.19 -14.53 14.54
CA MET A 133 -0.91 -15.49 14.50
C MET A 133 -1.16 -16.09 15.90
N LEU A 134 -0.11 -16.68 16.47
CA LEU A 134 -0.03 -17.31 17.79
C LEU A 134 1.32 -16.97 18.44
N PRO A 135 1.50 -17.16 19.76
CA PRO A 135 2.80 -16.99 20.40
C PRO A 135 3.89 -17.80 19.67
N GLY A 136 4.91 -17.10 19.14
CA GLY A 136 6.01 -17.70 18.38
C GLY A 136 5.73 -18.02 16.90
N VAL A 137 4.49 -17.87 16.42
CA VAL A 137 4.10 -18.18 15.04
C VAL A 137 3.68 -16.91 14.31
N ARG A 138 4.35 -16.59 13.20
CA ARG A 138 4.08 -15.42 12.38
C ARG A 138 3.68 -15.83 10.96
N ALA A 139 2.73 -15.10 10.39
CA ALA A 139 2.52 -15.08 8.96
C ALA A 139 3.37 -13.96 8.37
N LEU A 140 4.15 -14.27 7.33
CA LEU A 140 4.87 -13.30 6.54
C LEU A 140 4.09 -13.06 5.26
N VAL A 141 3.83 -11.79 4.94
CA VAL A 141 3.02 -11.42 3.77
C VAL A 141 3.78 -10.39 2.96
N VAL A 142 3.98 -10.69 1.68
CA VAL A 142 4.44 -9.74 0.68
C VAL A 142 3.26 -9.42 -0.22
N ASP A 143 3.03 -8.13 -0.41
CA ASP A 143 2.10 -7.61 -1.38
C ASP A 143 2.80 -6.58 -2.26
N SER A 144 2.57 -6.57 -3.57
CA SER A 144 3.27 -5.67 -4.47
C SER A 144 2.57 -5.45 -5.80
N TYR A 145 2.80 -4.26 -6.37
CA TYR A 145 2.57 -3.94 -7.76
C TYR A 145 3.89 -3.50 -8.38
N ILE A 146 4.45 -4.29 -9.29
CA ILE A 146 5.76 -4.03 -9.90
C ILE A 146 5.64 -4.24 -11.39
N VAL A 147 5.85 -3.16 -12.17
CA VAL A 147 5.96 -3.24 -13.63
C VAL A 147 4.73 -3.92 -14.25
N GLY A 148 3.52 -3.46 -13.87
CA GLY A 148 2.26 -4.00 -14.40
C GLY A 148 1.81 -5.33 -13.80
N LYS A 149 2.53 -5.89 -12.82
CA LYS A 149 2.23 -7.19 -12.23
C LYS A 149 1.90 -7.05 -10.75
N GLY A 150 0.77 -7.63 -10.35
CA GLY A 150 0.38 -7.79 -8.96
C GLY A 150 0.96 -9.07 -8.37
N LEU A 151 1.23 -9.07 -7.06
CA LEU A 151 1.65 -10.25 -6.31
C LEU A 151 1.15 -10.12 -4.87
N LEU A 152 0.40 -11.11 -4.42
CA LEU A 152 0.09 -11.38 -3.03
C LEU A 152 0.67 -12.75 -2.66
N HIS A 153 1.67 -12.76 -1.78
CA HIS A 153 2.30 -13.98 -1.29
C HIS A 153 2.27 -14.00 0.24
N ALA A 154 1.69 -15.05 0.83
CA ALA A 154 1.62 -15.23 2.27
C ALA A 154 2.21 -16.60 2.64
N THR A 155 3.03 -16.63 3.70
CA THR A 155 3.63 -17.85 4.23
C THR A 155 3.55 -17.91 5.75
N VAL A 156 3.55 -19.11 6.33
CA VAL A 156 3.81 -19.31 7.76
C VAL A 156 5.31 -19.47 7.97
N GLN A 157 5.90 -18.61 8.81
CA GLN A 157 7.34 -18.57 9.14
C GLN A 157 8.28 -18.47 7.94
N GLY A 158 7.82 -18.05 6.76
CA GLY A 158 8.65 -18.01 5.54
C GLY A 158 8.83 -19.37 4.85
N LEU A 159 8.11 -20.41 5.29
CA LEU A 159 8.30 -21.79 4.83
C LEU A 159 7.09 -22.34 4.09
N PHE A 160 5.92 -22.28 4.71
CA PHE A 160 4.71 -22.93 4.20
C PHE A 160 3.81 -21.89 3.54
N THR A 161 3.63 -21.97 2.23
CA THR A 161 2.76 -21.05 1.48
C THR A 161 1.30 -21.23 1.86
N VAL A 162 0.65 -20.11 2.18
CA VAL A 162 -0.80 -20.01 2.47
C VAL A 162 -1.53 -19.36 1.30
N ALA A 163 -0.90 -18.38 0.64
CA ALA A 163 -1.43 -17.74 -0.55
C ALA A 163 -0.28 -17.38 -1.50
N ASP A 164 -0.52 -17.54 -2.81
CA ASP A 164 0.42 -17.15 -3.86
C ASP A 164 -0.38 -16.83 -5.12
N VAL A 165 -0.76 -15.57 -5.23
CA VAL A 165 -1.51 -15.04 -6.37
C VAL A 165 -0.65 -13.99 -7.03
N ARG A 166 -0.36 -14.15 -8.32
CA ARG A 166 0.51 -13.23 -9.04
C ARG A 166 0.17 -13.17 -10.52
N GLY A 167 0.46 -12.05 -11.16
CA GLY A 167 0.30 -11.90 -12.60
C GLY A 167 -0.23 -10.54 -13.01
N GLU A 168 -0.73 -10.49 -14.24
CA GLU A 168 -1.42 -9.35 -14.83
C GLU A 168 -2.95 -9.48 -14.58
N GLY A 169 -3.77 -8.65 -15.22
CA GLY A 169 -5.23 -8.72 -15.09
C GLY A 169 -5.75 -8.24 -13.72
N GLU A 170 -6.70 -8.96 -13.13
CA GLU A 170 -7.42 -8.50 -11.93
C GLU A 170 -6.53 -8.35 -10.69
N ILE A 171 -5.54 -9.22 -10.48
CA ILE A 171 -4.60 -9.07 -9.36
C ILE A 171 -3.75 -7.80 -9.53
N ALA A 172 -3.23 -7.55 -10.75
CA ALA A 172 -2.50 -6.32 -11.05
C ALA A 172 -3.37 -5.08 -10.88
N ARG A 173 -4.63 -5.15 -11.32
CA ARG A 173 -5.62 -4.08 -11.14
C ARG A 173 -5.88 -3.80 -9.66
N GLY A 174 -6.06 -4.83 -8.85
CA GLY A 174 -6.26 -4.73 -7.40
C GLY A 174 -5.06 -4.10 -6.69
N GLU A 175 -3.85 -4.51 -7.02
CA GLU A 175 -2.64 -3.95 -6.40
C GLU A 175 -2.33 -2.54 -6.88
N PHE A 176 -2.54 -2.23 -8.17
CA PHE A 176 -2.47 -0.84 -8.62
C PHE A 176 -3.52 0.05 -7.94
N MET A 177 -4.70 -0.48 -7.65
CA MET A 177 -5.73 0.22 -6.88
C MET A 177 -5.33 0.44 -5.43
N ARG A 178 -4.57 -0.48 -4.82
CA ARG A 178 -3.99 -0.28 -3.49
C ARG A 178 -2.98 0.88 -3.50
N TRP A 179 -2.05 0.87 -4.45
CA TRP A 179 -1.15 2.00 -4.66
C TRP A 179 -1.94 3.30 -4.81
N PHE A 180 -2.96 3.32 -5.67
CA PHE A 180 -3.72 4.55 -5.90
C PHE A 180 -4.57 5.00 -4.70
N ALA A 181 -4.99 4.09 -3.83
CA ALA A 181 -5.69 4.44 -2.59
C ALA A 181 -4.76 5.05 -1.53
N GLU A 182 -3.51 4.62 -1.49
CA GLU A 182 -2.49 5.02 -0.51
C GLU A 182 -1.79 6.35 -0.85
N VAL A 183 -2.13 6.97 -1.98
CA VAL A 183 -1.58 8.25 -2.47
C VAL A 183 -1.65 9.42 -1.48
N ALA A 184 -2.51 9.35 -0.47
CA ALA A 184 -2.54 10.35 0.60
C ALA A 184 -1.20 10.44 1.37
N TRP A 185 -0.39 9.36 1.38
CA TRP A 185 0.97 9.37 1.93
C TRP A 185 2.01 9.99 1.00
N TYR A 186 1.72 10.20 -0.28
CA TYR A 186 2.61 10.79 -1.28
C TYR A 186 1.84 11.76 -2.18
N PRO A 187 1.41 12.92 -1.63
CA PRO A 187 0.42 13.79 -2.25
C PRO A 187 0.85 14.35 -3.61
N THR A 188 2.15 14.51 -3.86
CA THR A 188 2.63 14.99 -5.17
C THR A 188 2.28 14.03 -6.32
N ALA A 189 2.07 12.74 -6.06
CA ALA A 189 1.65 11.78 -7.09
C ALA A 189 0.21 12.01 -7.59
N LEU A 190 -0.60 12.80 -6.87
CA LEU A 190 -1.97 13.15 -7.26
C LEU A 190 -2.04 14.33 -8.24
N LEU A 191 -0.91 14.99 -8.50
CA LEU A 191 -0.88 16.20 -9.32
C LEU A 191 -1.13 15.86 -10.81
N PRO A 192 -1.78 16.75 -11.58
CA PRO A 192 -2.01 16.54 -13.01
C PRO A 192 -0.73 16.29 -13.81
N SER A 193 0.36 16.96 -13.43
CA SER A 193 1.69 16.75 -14.02
C SER A 193 2.27 15.35 -13.80
N GLN A 194 1.66 14.54 -12.92
CA GLN A 194 2.00 13.14 -12.69
C GLN A 194 1.04 12.16 -13.40
N GLY A 195 0.11 12.66 -14.21
CA GLY A 195 -0.81 11.85 -15.01
C GLY A 195 -2.16 11.59 -14.35
N VAL A 196 -2.48 12.26 -13.23
CA VAL A 196 -3.80 12.14 -12.59
C VAL A 196 -4.79 13.12 -13.20
N ARG A 197 -5.95 12.62 -13.63
CA ARG A 197 -7.06 13.43 -14.12
C ARG A 197 -8.15 13.54 -13.05
N TRP A 198 -8.54 14.76 -12.72
CA TRP A 198 -9.59 15.05 -11.74
C TRP A 198 -10.90 15.48 -12.41
N GLU A 199 -12.02 14.99 -11.87
CA GLU A 199 -13.38 15.36 -12.29
C GLU A 199 -14.22 15.66 -11.06
N ALA A 200 -14.94 16.78 -11.07
CA ALA A 200 -15.78 17.20 -9.95
C ALA A 200 -16.99 16.27 -9.81
N VAL A 201 -17.35 15.91 -8.57
CA VAL A 201 -18.60 15.21 -8.26
C VAL A 201 -19.53 16.13 -7.49
N ASP A 202 -19.05 16.73 -6.40
CA ASP A 202 -19.78 17.73 -5.63
C ASP A 202 -18.82 18.71 -4.90
N ALA A 203 -19.33 19.51 -3.96
CA ALA A 203 -18.55 20.50 -3.22
C ALA A 203 -17.43 19.89 -2.34
N HIS A 204 -17.55 18.62 -1.97
CA HIS A 204 -16.69 17.87 -1.05
C HIS A 204 -16.13 16.58 -1.66
N SER A 205 -16.36 16.31 -2.94
CA SER A 205 -15.88 15.09 -3.57
C SER A 205 -15.49 15.26 -5.04
N ALA A 206 -14.52 14.46 -5.49
CA ALA A 206 -14.04 14.43 -6.86
C ALA A 206 -13.53 13.03 -7.22
N ASN A 207 -13.71 12.65 -8.49
CA ASN A 207 -13.12 11.44 -9.05
C ASN A 207 -11.70 11.75 -9.51
N ALA A 208 -10.75 10.88 -9.16
CA ALA A 208 -9.39 10.91 -9.71
C ALA A 208 -9.17 9.67 -10.57
N THR A 209 -8.59 9.86 -11.75
CA THR A 209 -8.26 8.79 -12.68
C THR A 209 -6.75 8.72 -12.92
N VAL A 210 -6.19 7.52 -12.84
CA VAL A 210 -4.78 7.24 -13.17
C VAL A 210 -4.70 6.06 -14.15
N VAL A 211 -3.65 6.03 -14.96
CA VAL A 211 -3.41 4.98 -15.97
C VAL A 211 -1.98 4.45 -15.83
N ASP A 212 -1.83 3.13 -15.84
CA ASP A 212 -0.53 2.46 -15.99
C ASP A 212 -0.66 1.33 -17.01
N GLY A 213 -0.04 1.51 -18.18
CA GLY A 213 -0.18 0.61 -19.32
C GLY A 213 -1.65 0.35 -19.69
N PRO A 214 -2.12 -0.91 -19.69
CA PRO A 214 -3.52 -1.24 -20.02
C PRO A 214 -4.50 -1.00 -18.86
N ILE A 215 -4.04 -0.68 -17.65
CA ILE A 215 -4.89 -0.57 -16.46
C ILE A 215 -5.24 0.90 -16.23
N SER A 216 -6.54 1.22 -16.32
CA SER A 216 -7.10 2.52 -15.92
C SER A 216 -7.95 2.38 -14.66
N LEU A 217 -7.72 3.25 -13.68
CA LEU A 217 -8.41 3.26 -12.40
C LEU A 217 -9.03 4.61 -12.13
N THR A 218 -10.26 4.60 -11.62
CA THR A 218 -10.93 5.79 -11.09
C THR A 218 -11.38 5.51 -9.66
N LEU A 219 -11.01 6.40 -8.73
CA LEU A 219 -11.45 6.38 -7.34
C LEU A 219 -12.16 7.68 -7.00
N LEU A 220 -13.20 7.59 -6.18
CA LEU A 220 -13.86 8.76 -5.59
C LEU A 220 -13.10 9.17 -4.33
N PHE A 221 -12.66 10.41 -4.26
CA PHE A 221 -12.06 11.00 -3.07
C PHE A 221 -13.02 11.99 -2.42
N ARG A 222 -13.13 11.94 -1.08
CA ARG A 222 -13.92 12.89 -0.30
C ARG A 222 -13.03 13.71 0.61
N PHE A 223 -13.31 15.00 0.67
CA PHE A 223 -12.50 16.01 1.34
C PHE A 223 -13.25 16.55 2.56
N ASN A 224 -12.56 16.65 3.69
CA ASN A 224 -13.11 17.20 4.92
C ASN A 224 -13.09 18.74 4.91
N ASP A 225 -13.60 19.35 5.99
CA ASP A 225 -13.69 20.81 6.11
C ASP A 225 -12.32 21.50 6.18
N ALA A 226 -11.27 20.77 6.58
CA ALA A 226 -9.89 21.26 6.52
C ALA A 226 -9.28 21.19 5.11
N GLY A 227 -10.05 20.75 4.10
CA GLY A 227 -9.59 20.56 2.73
C GLY A 227 -8.76 19.29 2.54
N LEU A 228 -8.60 18.44 3.57
CA LEU A 228 -7.80 17.22 3.51
C LEU A 228 -8.63 16.05 3.00
N ILE A 229 -7.99 15.08 2.33
CA ILE A 229 -8.67 13.83 1.95
C ILE A 229 -9.07 13.08 3.23
N GLY A 230 -10.36 12.90 3.46
CA GLY A 230 -10.89 12.13 4.58
C GLY A 230 -11.14 10.67 4.22
N SER A 231 -11.50 10.39 2.97
CA SER A 231 -11.73 9.01 2.50
C SER A 231 -11.52 8.86 0.99
N PHE A 232 -11.30 7.61 0.57
CA PHE A 232 -11.40 7.19 -0.82
C PHE A 232 -12.43 6.07 -0.95
N ARG A 233 -13.02 5.90 -2.14
CA ARG A 233 -13.90 4.79 -2.45
C ARG A 233 -13.66 4.27 -3.86
N ALA A 234 -13.51 2.95 -3.97
CA ALA A 234 -13.60 2.19 -5.20
C ALA A 234 -14.96 1.49 -5.24
N GLU A 235 -15.70 1.59 -6.34
CA GLU A 235 -16.97 0.85 -6.46
C GLU A 235 -16.77 -0.65 -6.70
N SER A 236 -15.60 -1.04 -7.19
CA SER A 236 -15.33 -2.42 -7.57
C SER A 236 -13.86 -2.77 -7.39
N ARG A 237 -13.55 -3.52 -6.33
CA ARG A 237 -12.24 -4.15 -6.09
C ARG A 237 -12.43 -5.65 -5.87
N GLY A 238 -11.53 -6.45 -6.44
CA GLY A 238 -11.48 -7.89 -6.18
C GLY A 238 -11.04 -8.17 -4.75
N GLY A 239 -11.89 -8.87 -3.99
CA GLY A 239 -11.58 -9.41 -2.68
C GLY A 239 -11.84 -10.92 -2.65
N MET A 240 -11.10 -11.66 -1.84
CA MET A 240 -11.31 -13.10 -1.71
C MET A 240 -12.39 -13.39 -0.68
N VAL A 241 -13.39 -14.19 -1.06
CA VAL A 241 -14.40 -14.79 -0.18
C VAL A 241 -14.27 -16.30 -0.30
N GLY A 242 -13.56 -16.92 0.65
CA GLY A 242 -13.07 -18.29 0.47
C GLY A 242 -12.11 -18.35 -0.72
N ASP A 243 -12.33 -19.29 -1.64
CA ASP A 243 -11.51 -19.48 -2.84
C ASP A 243 -12.00 -18.68 -4.06
N LYS A 244 -13.03 -17.85 -3.91
CA LYS A 244 -13.61 -17.07 -5.01
C LYS A 244 -13.24 -15.59 -4.89
N MET A 245 -12.82 -15.01 -6.01
CA MET A 245 -12.72 -13.57 -6.14
C MET A 245 -14.12 -12.97 -6.33
N VAL A 246 -14.46 -12.00 -5.48
CA VAL A 246 -15.72 -11.26 -5.53
C VAL A 246 -15.40 -9.79 -5.66
N MET A 247 -16.06 -9.12 -6.59
CA MET A 247 -15.95 -7.67 -6.74
C MET A 247 -16.90 -7.00 -5.75
N ALA A 248 -16.37 -6.11 -4.92
CA ALA A 248 -17.17 -5.36 -3.96
C ALA A 248 -16.64 -3.92 -3.81
N PRO A 249 -17.47 -2.96 -3.36
CA PRO A 249 -16.99 -1.63 -3.05
C PRO A 249 -16.02 -1.67 -1.86
N TRP A 250 -14.99 -0.85 -1.97
CA TRP A 250 -13.85 -0.82 -1.06
C TRP A 250 -13.57 0.64 -0.69
N GLU A 251 -13.44 0.90 0.60
CA GLU A 251 -13.32 2.26 1.14
C GLU A 251 -12.20 2.31 2.17
N GLY A 252 -11.52 3.45 2.23
CA GLY A 252 -10.59 3.74 3.31
C GLY A 252 -10.78 5.15 3.85
N ILE A 253 -10.41 5.30 5.12
CA ILE A 253 -10.48 6.54 5.87
C ILE A 253 -9.08 6.93 6.29
N TRP A 254 -8.76 8.21 6.13
CA TRP A 254 -7.49 8.81 6.50
C TRP A 254 -7.69 9.80 7.65
N SER A 255 -6.84 9.72 8.67
CA SER A 255 -6.90 10.61 9.82
C SER A 255 -5.51 10.86 10.41
N ASN A 256 -5.46 11.65 11.48
CA ASN A 256 -4.21 12.01 12.17
C ASN A 256 -3.18 12.62 11.20
N TYR A 257 -3.58 13.67 10.49
CA TYR A 257 -2.69 14.36 9.57
C TYR A 257 -1.56 15.06 10.30
N GLN A 258 -0.33 14.89 9.79
CA GLN A 258 0.88 15.50 10.34
C GLN A 258 1.71 16.12 9.22
N THR A 259 2.48 17.15 9.57
CA THR A 259 3.43 17.77 8.64
C THR A 259 4.73 16.96 8.59
N ARG A 260 5.18 16.58 7.39
CA ARG A 260 6.47 15.94 7.11
C ARG A 260 7.06 16.54 5.84
N GLU A 261 8.32 16.97 5.90
CA GLU A 261 9.02 17.62 4.77
C GLU A 261 8.19 18.76 4.11
N GLY A 262 7.46 19.52 4.93
CA GLY A 262 6.61 20.63 4.46
C GLY A 262 5.23 20.22 3.91
N MET A 263 4.91 18.92 3.86
CA MET A 263 3.65 18.39 3.34
C MET A 263 2.76 17.83 4.45
N GLN A 264 1.44 17.92 4.32
CA GLN A 264 0.50 17.26 5.24
C GLN A 264 0.10 15.87 4.72
N VAL A 265 0.33 14.84 5.55
CA VAL A 265 0.03 13.43 5.22
C VAL A 265 -0.62 12.73 6.42
N PRO A 266 -1.54 11.76 6.21
CA PRO A 266 -2.19 11.06 7.29
C PRO A 266 -1.25 10.06 7.97
N PHE A 267 -1.33 9.93 9.29
CA PHE A 267 -0.58 8.93 10.06
C PHE A 267 -1.45 7.75 10.50
N THR A 268 -2.75 7.80 10.27
CA THR A 268 -3.67 6.69 10.58
C THR A 268 -4.55 6.41 9.37
N GLY A 269 -4.65 5.12 9.02
CA GLY A 269 -5.47 4.62 7.93
C GLY A 269 -6.33 3.45 8.38
N GLU A 270 -7.57 3.43 7.95
CA GLU A 270 -8.48 2.30 8.14
C GLU A 270 -9.08 1.92 6.79
N VAL A 271 -9.17 0.63 6.50
CA VAL A 271 -9.71 0.11 5.24
C VAL A 271 -10.78 -0.93 5.49
N ALA A 272 -11.87 -0.83 4.73
CA ALA A 272 -13.07 -1.62 4.89
C ALA A 272 -13.64 -2.11 3.56
N TRP A 273 -14.29 -3.26 3.61
CA TRP A 273 -15.20 -3.71 2.57
C TRP A 273 -16.61 -3.20 2.84
N MET A 274 -17.30 -2.74 1.80
CA MET A 274 -18.71 -2.40 1.88
C MET A 274 -19.53 -3.63 1.51
N ARG A 275 -20.18 -4.21 2.53
CA ARG A 275 -21.02 -5.39 2.37
C ARG A 275 -22.50 -5.02 2.49
N PRO A 276 -23.42 -5.91 2.09
CA PRO A 276 -24.86 -5.69 2.28
C PRO A 276 -25.24 -5.40 3.75
N ASP A 277 -24.50 -5.96 4.71
CA ASP A 277 -24.68 -5.76 6.15
C ASP A 277 -23.89 -4.56 6.71
N GLY A 278 -23.31 -3.74 5.84
CA GLY A 278 -22.63 -2.49 6.18
C GLY A 278 -21.11 -2.52 5.99
N ARG A 279 -20.47 -1.50 6.54
CA ARG A 279 -19.02 -1.28 6.46
C ARG A 279 -18.29 -2.27 7.38
N LYS A 280 -17.34 -3.03 6.83
CA LYS A 280 -16.54 -4.03 7.57
C LYS A 280 -15.04 -3.71 7.48
N PRO A 281 -14.49 -2.98 8.48
CA PRO A 281 -13.06 -2.78 8.59
C PRO A 281 -12.31 -4.11 8.69
N TYR A 282 -11.21 -4.21 7.95
CA TYR A 282 -10.30 -5.36 8.04
C TYR A 282 -8.84 -4.95 8.25
N PHE A 283 -8.53 -3.67 8.12
CA PHE A 283 -7.20 -3.12 8.35
C PHE A 283 -7.31 -1.81 9.10
N ILE A 284 -6.52 -1.68 10.15
CA ILE A 284 -6.26 -0.42 10.85
C ILE A 284 -4.76 -0.31 11.02
N GLY A 285 -4.15 0.76 10.51
CA GLY A 285 -2.71 0.97 10.53
C GLY A 285 -2.35 2.38 10.97
N THR A 286 -1.26 2.47 11.73
CA THR A 286 -0.63 3.73 12.10
C THR A 286 0.80 3.76 11.56
N VAL A 287 1.14 4.83 10.85
CA VAL A 287 2.49 5.08 10.36
C VAL A 287 3.41 5.34 11.56
N THR A 288 4.47 4.54 11.68
CA THR A 288 5.47 4.68 12.74
C THR A 288 6.74 5.37 12.25
N ALA A 289 7.05 5.26 10.96
CA ALA A 289 8.12 6.00 10.31
C ALA A 289 7.75 6.29 8.85
N LEU A 290 8.23 7.43 8.34
CA LEU A 290 7.94 7.89 6.98
C LEU A 290 9.15 8.67 6.45
N ALA A 291 9.64 8.29 5.27
CA ALA A 291 10.75 8.96 4.60
C ALA A 291 10.45 9.13 3.10
N PHE A 292 10.87 10.27 2.54
CA PHE A 292 10.64 10.63 1.15
C PHE A 292 11.95 10.69 0.35
N ASP A 293 11.93 10.16 -0.86
CA ASP A 293 12.94 10.45 -1.88
C ASP A 293 12.34 11.46 -2.87
N PHE A 294 12.97 12.63 -3.01
CA PHE A 294 12.52 13.66 -3.94
C PHE A 294 13.21 13.55 -5.30
N SER A 295 12.58 14.14 -6.32
CA SER A 295 13.26 14.42 -7.57
C SER A 295 14.45 15.37 -7.31
N PRO A 296 15.58 15.18 -7.99
CA PRO A 296 16.68 16.14 -7.96
C PRO A 296 16.25 17.52 -8.46
#